data_AF-A0A932X6R0-F1
#
_entry.id   AF-A0A932X6R0-F1
#
_cell.length_a   1.000
_cell.length_b   1.000
_cell.length_c   1.000
_cell.angle_alpha   90.00
_cell.angle_beta   90.00
_cell.angle_gamma   90.00
#
_symmetry.space_group_name_H-M   'P 1'
#
loop_
_entity.id
_entity.type
_entity.pdbx_description
1 polymer ?
#
loop_
_entity_poly.entity_id
_entity_poly.type
_entity_poly.pdbx_seq_one_letter_code
_entity_poly.pdbx_strand_id
1 'polypeptide(L)'
;MSDTQVPAAPPESVGTRDEERLKPCRDFIDRLKALDKGELAMLRRNSGLIWPEARGVAWFFRLLDAEGRGRDMECFFLIATLYASTPERLRHPKQPAPRSFAGTLAQVGLRPNTSAEAVERRFRILLDAEFDRIVQGFAGGEMAFRLRQSVKLAAAKEVSIDWPRLLDDLRRWTHPEKRVQRQWAQDFYAPPPPIPVAPQANAPSPL
;
A
#
# COMPACT_ATOMS: atom_id res chain seq x y z
N MET A 1 -17.21 -38.89 32.76
CA MET A 1 -17.17 -38.18 31.46
C MET A 1 -17.15 -36.70 31.79
N SER A 2 -15.96 -36.11 31.89
CA SER A 2 -15.81 -34.70 32.25
C SER A 2 -15.68 -33.91 30.96
N ASP A 3 -16.70 -33.10 30.66
CA ASP A 3 -16.66 -32.09 29.61
C ASP A 3 -15.69 -30.99 30.03
N THR A 4 -14.51 -30.98 29.41
CA THR A 4 -13.59 -29.84 29.45
C THR A 4 -14.08 -28.82 28.44
N GLN A 5 -14.89 -27.86 28.92
CA GLN A 5 -15.22 -26.65 28.17
C GLN A 5 -13.91 -25.86 27.93
N VAL A 6 -13.40 -25.87 26.70
CA VAL A 6 -12.30 -25.00 26.27
C VAL A 6 -12.83 -23.56 26.29
N PRO A 7 -12.23 -22.63 27.06
CA PRO A 7 -12.69 -21.25 27.06
C PRO A 7 -12.37 -20.58 25.72
N ALA A 8 -13.38 -20.00 25.09
CA ALA A 8 -13.24 -19.19 23.89
C ALA A 8 -12.32 -18.00 24.17
N ALA A 9 -11.25 -17.86 23.38
CA ALA A 9 -10.33 -16.73 23.47
C ALA A 9 -11.04 -15.40 23.18
N PRO A 10 -10.77 -14.33 23.94
CA PRO A 10 -11.45 -13.04 23.79
C PRO A 10 -11.08 -12.31 22.48
N PRO A 11 -11.95 -11.42 21.96
CA PRO A 11 -11.80 -10.74 20.66
C PRO A 11 -10.71 -9.66 20.58
N GLU A 12 -9.80 -9.55 21.55
CA GLU A 12 -8.74 -8.52 21.62
C GLU A 12 -7.57 -8.70 20.63
N SER A 13 -7.62 -9.72 19.76
CA SER A 13 -6.40 -10.31 19.17
C SER A 13 -6.04 -9.89 17.74
N VAL A 14 -6.92 -9.22 16.98
CA VAL A 14 -6.66 -8.94 15.54
C VAL A 14 -6.26 -7.49 15.28
N GLY A 15 -6.93 -6.51 15.91
CA GLY A 15 -6.64 -5.08 15.69
C GLY A 15 -5.28 -4.66 16.22
N THR A 16 -4.96 -5.08 17.44
CA THR A 16 -3.68 -4.82 18.13
C THR A 16 -2.49 -5.42 17.38
N ARG A 17 -2.61 -6.66 16.89
CA ARG A 17 -1.53 -7.31 16.10
C ARG A 17 -1.29 -6.65 14.75
N ASP A 18 -2.34 -6.17 14.09
CA ASP A 18 -2.21 -5.43 12.83
C ASP A 18 -1.56 -4.06 13.06
N GLU A 19 -1.91 -3.37 14.15
CA GLU A 19 -1.32 -2.08 14.53
C GLU A 19 0.16 -2.19 14.90
N GLU A 20 0.52 -3.14 15.77
CA GLU A 20 1.90 -3.42 16.16
C GLU A 20 2.76 -3.76 14.94
N ARG A 21 2.22 -4.61 14.04
CA ARG A 21 2.90 -5.01 12.81
C ARG A 21 3.14 -3.84 11.86
N LEU A 22 2.19 -2.94 11.73
CA LEU A 22 2.31 -1.77 10.85
C LEU A 22 3.13 -0.63 11.46
N LYS A 23 3.42 -0.68 12.76
CA LYS A 23 4.11 0.39 13.48
C LYS A 23 5.44 0.82 12.82
N PRO A 24 6.38 -0.09 12.45
CA PRO A 24 7.62 0.33 11.78
C PRO A 24 7.37 1.03 10.43
N CYS A 25 6.37 0.54 9.68
CA CYS A 25 5.98 1.14 8.40
C CYS A 25 5.36 2.52 8.60
N ARG A 26 4.49 2.69 9.61
CA ARG A 26 3.89 3.99 9.96
C ARG A 26 4.96 5.00 10.39
N ASP A 27 5.86 4.59 11.29
CA ASP A 27 6.95 5.42 11.79
C ASP A 27 7.87 5.88 10.64
N PHE A 28 8.11 5.02 9.65
CA PHE A 28 8.86 5.40 8.44
C PHE A 28 8.11 6.42 7.57
N ILE A 29 6.81 6.19 7.31
CA ILE A 29 6.01 7.16 6.54
C ILE A 29 5.92 8.50 7.26
N ASP A 30 5.83 8.52 8.60
CA ASP A 30 5.80 9.77 9.36
C ASP A 30 7.13 10.53 9.28
N ARG A 31 8.26 9.83 9.26
CA ARG A 31 9.57 10.41 8.94
C ARG A 31 9.62 10.97 7.50
N LEU A 32 9.00 10.31 6.52
CA LEU A 32 8.89 10.83 5.14
C LEU A 32 8.00 12.08 5.05
N LYS A 33 6.94 12.17 5.85
CA LYS A 33 6.06 13.35 5.91
C LYS A 33 6.78 14.59 6.42
N ALA A 34 7.79 14.40 7.28
CA ALA A 34 8.57 15.48 7.87
C ALA A 34 9.68 16.04 6.94
N LEU A 35 9.92 15.41 5.80
CA LEU A 35 10.93 15.86 4.84
C LEU A 35 10.57 17.20 4.20
N ASP A 36 11.60 17.99 3.89
CA ASP A 36 11.42 19.22 3.13
C ASP A 36 11.20 18.97 1.62
N LYS A 37 10.83 20.03 0.90
CA LYS A 37 10.57 19.94 -0.55
C LYS A 37 11.81 19.55 -1.36
N GLY A 38 13.01 19.91 -0.90
CA GLY A 38 14.29 19.57 -1.52
C GLY A 38 14.63 18.09 -1.36
N GLU A 39 14.51 17.56 -0.15
CA GLU A 39 14.66 16.14 0.19
C GLU A 39 13.66 15.28 -0.61
N LEU A 40 12.38 15.68 -0.67
CA LEU A 40 11.38 15.03 -1.52
C LEU A 40 11.73 15.12 -3.02
N ALA A 41 12.22 16.27 -3.48
CA ALA A 41 12.63 16.41 -4.89
C ALA A 41 13.82 15.49 -5.22
N MET A 42 14.79 15.32 -4.30
CA MET A 42 15.91 14.39 -4.45
C MET A 42 15.44 12.94 -4.50
N LEU A 43 14.53 12.52 -3.62
CA LEU A 43 13.94 11.18 -3.67
C LEU A 43 13.20 10.94 -4.99
N ARG A 44 12.40 11.91 -5.43
CA ARG A 44 11.67 11.82 -6.71
C ARG A 44 12.59 11.66 -7.91
N ARG A 45 13.76 12.32 -7.93
CA ARG A 45 14.77 12.17 -9.00
C ARG A 45 15.38 10.77 -9.06
N ASN A 46 15.37 10.04 -7.95
CA ASN A 46 15.85 8.66 -7.87
C ASN A 46 14.73 7.62 -8.10
N SER A 47 13.51 8.05 -8.46
CA SER A 47 12.42 7.13 -8.79
C SER A 47 12.79 6.26 -10.00
N GLY A 48 12.83 4.95 -9.79
CA GLY A 48 13.24 4.01 -10.84
C GLY A 48 14.56 3.32 -10.54
N LEU A 49 15.39 3.95 -9.72
CA LEU A 49 16.71 3.47 -9.33
C LEU A 49 16.64 2.62 -8.07
N ILE A 50 17.74 1.90 -7.89
CA ILE A 50 18.02 1.05 -6.74
C ILE A 50 18.92 1.82 -5.78
N TRP A 51 18.96 1.44 -4.50
CA TRP A 51 19.80 2.17 -3.55
C TRP A 51 21.26 2.32 -4.01
N PRO A 52 21.97 1.27 -4.48
CA PRO A 52 23.34 1.38 -5.01
C PRO A 52 23.55 2.37 -6.17
N GLU A 53 22.51 2.63 -6.97
CA GLU A 53 22.57 3.54 -8.13
C GLU A 53 22.13 4.96 -7.76
N ALA A 54 21.48 5.12 -6.62
CA ALA A 54 20.89 6.37 -6.21
C ALA A 54 21.95 7.41 -5.85
N ARG A 55 21.69 8.67 -6.21
CA ARG A 55 22.64 9.78 -6.02
C ARG A 55 22.06 10.85 -5.10
N GLY A 56 22.91 11.37 -4.20
CA GLY A 56 22.58 12.49 -3.32
C GLY A 56 21.57 12.16 -2.22
N VAL A 57 21.29 10.87 -1.98
CA VAL A 57 20.28 10.40 -1.03
C VAL A 57 20.87 9.57 0.11
N ALA A 58 22.17 9.67 0.38
CA ALA A 58 22.81 8.97 1.52
C ALA A 58 22.19 9.28 2.88
N TRP A 59 21.59 10.46 3.01
CA TRP A 59 20.84 10.84 4.19
C TRP A 59 19.56 10.01 4.42
N PHE A 60 19.09 9.26 3.42
CA PHE A 60 17.96 8.33 3.52
C PHE A 60 18.09 7.36 4.70
N PHE A 61 19.32 6.96 5.05
CA PHE A 61 19.55 6.08 6.21
C PHE A 61 19.11 6.68 7.55
N ARG A 62 18.97 8.01 7.67
CA ARG A 62 18.37 8.66 8.85
C ARG A 62 16.90 8.33 9.03
N LEU A 63 16.21 7.97 7.94
CA LEU A 63 14.79 7.63 7.96
C LEU A 63 14.54 6.18 8.37
N LEU A 64 15.57 5.33 8.33
CA LEU A 64 15.45 3.91 8.62
C LEU A 64 15.72 3.64 10.10
N ASP A 65 14.95 2.73 10.69
CA ASP A 65 15.31 2.07 11.93
C ASP A 65 16.16 0.80 11.66
N ALA A 66 16.36 -0.03 12.68
CA ALA A 66 17.11 -1.27 12.54
C ALA A 66 16.45 -2.25 11.54
N GLU A 67 15.12 -2.31 11.48
CA GLU A 67 14.40 -3.15 10.52
C GLU A 67 14.55 -2.63 9.10
N GLY A 68 14.39 -1.32 8.92
CA GLY A 68 14.50 -0.65 7.63
C GLY A 68 15.90 -0.75 7.00
N ARG A 69 16.95 -0.88 7.83
CA ARG A 69 18.34 -1.13 7.37
C ARG A 69 18.63 -2.60 7.03
N GLY A 70 17.67 -3.50 7.25
CA GLY A 70 17.82 -4.93 7.03
C GLY A 70 17.51 -5.38 5.60
N ARG A 71 17.01 -6.61 5.48
CA ARG A 71 16.73 -7.30 4.19
C ARG A 71 15.71 -6.61 3.29
N ASP A 72 14.89 -5.72 3.84
CA ASP A 72 13.80 -5.09 3.12
C ASP A 72 14.11 -3.64 2.72
N MET A 73 15.34 -3.17 2.89
CA MET A 73 15.74 -1.77 2.64
C MET A 73 15.29 -1.24 1.27
N GLU A 74 15.35 -2.07 0.23
CA GLU A 74 14.89 -1.69 -1.11
C GLU A 74 13.39 -1.43 -1.19
N CYS A 75 12.56 -2.10 -0.37
CA CYS A 75 11.13 -1.79 -0.27
C CYS A 75 10.92 -0.40 0.33
N PHE A 76 11.69 -0.04 1.37
CA PHE A 76 11.64 1.30 1.97
C PHE A 76 12.07 2.36 0.97
N PHE A 77 13.14 2.11 0.22
CA PHE A 77 13.64 3.04 -0.80
C PHE A 77 12.64 3.22 -1.95
N LEU A 78 12.07 2.13 -2.46
CA LEU A 78 11.00 2.17 -3.46
C LEU A 78 9.81 2.99 -2.97
N ILE A 79 9.35 2.76 -1.74
CA ILE A 79 8.22 3.52 -1.17
C ILE A 79 8.57 5.00 -0.99
N ALA A 80 9.78 5.33 -0.55
CA ALA A 80 10.20 6.73 -0.43
C ALA A 80 10.16 7.47 -1.78
N THR A 81 10.65 6.84 -2.84
CA THR A 81 10.66 7.46 -4.19
C THR A 81 9.26 7.56 -4.80
N LEU A 82 8.39 6.57 -4.56
CA LEU A 82 6.97 6.58 -4.97
C LEU A 82 6.18 7.65 -4.22
N TYR A 83 6.37 7.72 -2.90
CA TYR A 83 5.75 8.71 -2.04
C TYR A 83 6.13 10.13 -2.50
N ALA A 84 7.42 10.39 -2.70
CA ALA A 84 7.92 11.67 -3.19
C ALA A 84 7.42 12.04 -4.60
N SER A 85 7.13 11.04 -5.43
CA SER A 85 6.56 11.24 -6.78
C SER A 85 5.05 11.50 -6.78
N THR A 86 4.37 11.26 -5.65
CA THR A 86 2.92 11.43 -5.52
C THR A 86 2.58 12.88 -5.16
N PRO A 87 1.52 13.48 -5.74
CA PRO A 87 1.07 14.83 -5.38
C PRO A 87 0.77 14.98 -3.88
N GLU A 88 1.10 16.13 -3.30
CA GLU A 88 0.99 16.39 -1.85
C GLU A 88 -0.40 16.09 -1.27
N ARG A 89 -1.46 16.48 -1.97
CA ARG A 89 -2.85 16.22 -1.57
C ARG A 89 -3.20 14.72 -1.42
N LEU A 90 -2.46 13.84 -2.10
CA LEU A 90 -2.67 12.39 -2.05
C LEU A 90 -1.69 11.69 -1.10
N ARG A 91 -0.61 12.36 -0.70
CA ARG A 91 0.30 11.91 0.37
C ARG A 91 -0.36 12.08 1.75
N HIS A 92 -1.19 13.11 1.87
CA HIS A 92 -1.94 13.45 3.08
C HIS A 92 -3.44 13.55 2.76
N PRO A 93 -4.10 12.41 2.48
CA PRO A 93 -5.49 12.43 2.08
C PRO A 93 -6.38 12.84 3.26
N LYS A 94 -7.38 13.69 2.98
CA LYS A 94 -8.41 14.08 3.96
C LYS A 94 -9.37 12.92 4.29
N GLN A 95 -9.49 11.98 3.36
CA GLN A 95 -10.31 10.78 3.50
C GLN A 95 -9.40 9.57 3.73
N PRO A 96 -9.84 8.59 4.52
CA PRO A 96 -9.07 7.37 4.74
C PRO A 96 -8.81 6.68 3.40
N ALA A 97 -7.56 6.31 3.17
CA ALA A 97 -7.19 5.52 2.01
C ALA A 97 -7.80 4.10 2.11
N PRO A 98 -8.01 3.41 0.99
CA PRO A 98 -8.38 2.00 1.00
C PRO A 98 -7.37 1.19 1.80
N ARG A 99 -7.83 0.16 2.51
CA ARG A 99 -6.97 -0.65 3.40
C ARG A 99 -5.99 -1.57 2.66
N SER A 100 -5.87 -1.46 1.35
CA SER A 100 -4.84 -2.12 0.53
C SER A 100 -4.68 -1.42 -0.80
N PHE A 101 -3.54 -1.63 -1.45
CA PHE A 101 -3.28 -1.08 -2.78
C PHE A 101 -4.21 -1.66 -3.86
N ALA A 102 -4.64 -2.91 -3.69
CA ALA A 102 -5.68 -3.51 -4.51
C ALA A 102 -7.01 -2.74 -4.41
N GLY A 103 -7.43 -2.37 -3.20
CA GLY A 103 -8.59 -1.51 -3.00
C GLY A 103 -8.45 -0.13 -3.67
N THR A 104 -7.25 0.46 -3.64
CA THR A 104 -6.94 1.68 -4.41
C THR A 104 -7.15 1.46 -5.91
N LEU A 105 -6.67 0.36 -6.49
CA LEU A 105 -6.85 0.07 -7.91
C LEU A 105 -8.32 -0.24 -8.27
N ALA A 106 -9.06 -0.94 -7.40
CA ALA A 106 -10.49 -1.13 -7.60
C ALA A 106 -11.23 0.21 -7.67
N GLN A 107 -10.92 1.15 -6.75
CA GLN A 107 -11.49 2.51 -6.78
C GLN A 107 -11.08 3.30 -8.03
N VAL A 108 -9.85 3.12 -8.53
CA VAL A 108 -9.41 3.71 -9.81
C VAL A 108 -10.30 3.23 -10.96
N GLY A 109 -10.66 1.94 -10.99
CA GLY A 109 -11.57 1.37 -12.00
C GLY A 109 -12.97 1.98 -11.98
N LEU A 110 -13.41 2.51 -10.85
CA LEU A 110 -14.72 3.18 -10.69
C LEU A 110 -14.68 4.67 -11.09
N ARG A 111 -13.52 5.25 -11.40
CA ARG A 111 -13.41 6.67 -11.76
C ARG A 111 -13.89 6.92 -13.20
N PRO A 112 -14.56 8.04 -13.47
CA PRO A 112 -14.93 8.43 -14.83
C PRO A 112 -13.75 8.41 -15.80
N ASN A 113 -14.01 8.08 -17.07
CA ASN A 113 -12.99 7.98 -18.12
C ASN A 113 -11.86 7.00 -17.78
N THR A 114 -12.19 5.90 -17.10
CA THR A 114 -11.27 4.81 -16.77
C THR A 114 -11.93 3.49 -17.15
N SER A 115 -11.24 2.64 -17.92
CA SER A 115 -11.74 1.28 -18.19
C SER A 115 -11.40 0.38 -17.01
N ALA A 116 -12.43 -0.15 -16.36
CA ALA A 116 -12.29 -1.11 -15.27
C ALA A 116 -11.53 -2.36 -15.74
N GLU A 117 -11.80 -2.84 -16.96
CA GLU A 117 -11.14 -4.00 -17.57
C GLU A 117 -9.65 -3.73 -17.81
N ALA A 118 -9.30 -2.51 -18.20
CA ALA A 118 -7.92 -2.11 -18.40
C ALA A 118 -7.16 -1.95 -17.07
N VAL A 119 -7.86 -1.57 -15.99
CA VAL A 119 -7.30 -1.52 -14.64
C VAL A 119 -7.11 -2.92 -14.09
N GLU A 120 -8.12 -3.79 -14.24
CA GLU A 120 -8.06 -5.20 -13.84
C GLU A 120 -6.93 -5.94 -14.56
N ARG A 121 -6.75 -5.72 -15.87
CA ARG A 121 -5.63 -6.29 -16.61
C ARG A 121 -4.29 -5.87 -16.00
N ARG A 122 -4.11 -4.58 -15.70
CA ARG A 122 -2.89 -4.08 -15.06
C ARG A 122 -2.68 -4.70 -13.67
N PHE A 123 -3.76 -4.84 -12.90
CA PHE A 123 -3.74 -5.45 -11.58
C PHE A 123 -3.32 -6.93 -11.64
N ARG A 124 -3.90 -7.72 -12.54
CA ARG A 124 -3.50 -9.13 -12.74
C ARG A 124 -2.02 -9.25 -13.04
N ILE A 125 -1.50 -8.45 -13.97
CA ILE A 125 -0.07 -8.52 -14.31
C ILE A 125 0.81 -8.02 -13.14
N LEU A 126 0.31 -7.11 -12.30
CA LEU A 126 0.99 -6.73 -11.06
C LEU A 126 1.06 -7.90 -10.07
N LEU A 127 0.00 -8.69 -9.91
CA LEU A 127 -0.03 -9.86 -9.03
C LEU A 127 0.95 -10.96 -9.48
N ASP A 128 1.08 -11.15 -10.79
CA ASP A 128 1.98 -12.14 -11.39
C ASP A 128 3.44 -11.68 -11.40
N ALA A 129 3.71 -10.39 -11.13
CA ALA A 129 5.04 -9.83 -11.21
C ALA A 129 5.95 -10.36 -10.10
N GLU A 130 7.13 -10.83 -10.51
CA GLU A 130 8.15 -11.26 -9.58
C GLU A 130 8.85 -10.06 -8.96
N PHE A 131 9.01 -10.11 -7.64
CA PHE A 131 9.88 -9.20 -6.92
C PHE A 131 11.27 -9.83 -6.91
N ASP A 132 11.93 -9.73 -8.06
CA ASP A 132 13.28 -10.22 -8.20
C ASP A 132 14.20 -9.36 -7.33
N ARG A 133 14.55 -9.90 -6.15
CA ARG A 133 15.34 -9.15 -5.17
C ARG A 133 16.78 -8.96 -5.65
N ILE A 134 17.28 -9.78 -6.59
CA ILE A 134 18.73 -9.89 -6.84
C ILE A 134 19.15 -10.13 -8.32
N VAL A 135 18.29 -10.43 -9.29
CA VAL A 135 18.80 -10.66 -10.66
C VAL A 135 19.01 -9.33 -11.41
N GLN A 136 20.29 -8.94 -11.54
CA GLN A 136 20.82 -7.92 -12.48
C GLN A 136 20.51 -6.45 -12.19
N GLY A 137 20.96 -5.92 -11.04
CA GLY A 137 21.16 -4.47 -10.88
C GLY A 137 19.89 -3.61 -10.81
N PHE A 138 18.69 -4.20 -10.85
CA PHE A 138 17.42 -3.53 -10.61
C PHE A 138 16.75 -4.07 -9.34
N ALA A 139 17.07 -3.53 -8.15
CA ALA A 139 16.10 -3.52 -7.06
C ALA A 139 14.76 -2.98 -7.57
N GLY A 140 13.85 -3.93 -7.70
CA GLY A 140 12.49 -3.66 -8.09
C GLY A 140 11.94 -4.63 -9.12
N GLY A 141 12.78 -5.27 -9.92
CA GLY A 141 12.32 -6.21 -10.94
C GLY A 141 11.12 -5.70 -11.75
N GLU A 142 10.34 -6.64 -12.28
CA GLU A 142 9.09 -6.34 -12.97
C GLU A 142 8.04 -5.71 -12.03
N MET A 143 8.02 -6.14 -10.76
CA MET A 143 7.04 -5.69 -9.77
C MET A 143 7.11 -4.20 -9.47
N ALA A 144 8.28 -3.63 -9.18
CA ALA A 144 8.44 -2.21 -8.87
C ALA A 144 8.16 -1.33 -10.10
N PHE A 145 8.52 -1.79 -11.29
CA PHE A 145 8.16 -1.09 -12.52
C PHE A 145 6.64 -0.99 -12.66
N ARG A 146 5.93 -2.12 -12.52
CA ARG A 146 4.46 -2.17 -12.60
C ARG A 146 3.79 -1.41 -11.45
N LEU A 147 4.36 -1.44 -10.25
CA LEU A 147 3.91 -0.69 -9.10
C LEU A 147 4.02 0.82 -9.36
N ARG A 148 5.16 1.29 -9.89
CA ARG A 148 5.34 2.71 -10.29
C ARG A 148 4.25 3.16 -11.26
N GLN A 149 3.95 2.36 -12.28
CA GLN A 149 2.88 2.69 -13.23
C GLN A 149 1.50 2.74 -12.55
N SER A 150 1.25 1.79 -11.65
CA SER A 150 -0.02 1.70 -10.92
C SER A 150 -0.22 2.86 -9.94
N VAL A 151 0.83 3.30 -9.24
CA VAL A 151 0.82 4.49 -8.37
C VAL A 151 0.59 5.76 -9.18
N LYS A 152 1.25 5.91 -10.34
CA LYS A 152 1.00 7.06 -11.24
C LYS A 152 -0.46 7.10 -11.71
N LEU A 153 -1.02 5.95 -12.05
CA LEU A 153 -2.43 5.84 -12.43
C LEU A 153 -3.36 6.25 -11.28
N ALA A 154 -3.11 5.76 -10.06
CA ALA A 154 -3.86 6.15 -8.88
C ALA A 154 -3.77 7.67 -8.61
N ALA A 155 -2.58 8.24 -8.74
CA ALA A 155 -2.36 9.67 -8.60
C ALA A 155 -3.11 10.51 -9.66
N ALA A 156 -3.09 10.07 -10.92
CA ALA A 156 -3.81 10.72 -12.02
C ALA A 156 -5.34 10.67 -11.84
N LYS A 157 -5.84 9.66 -11.12
CA LYS A 157 -7.26 9.43 -10.85
C LYS A 157 -7.69 9.88 -9.45
N GLU A 158 -6.82 10.63 -8.77
CA GLU A 158 -7.05 11.20 -7.45
C GLU A 158 -7.54 10.17 -6.42
N VAL A 159 -6.91 9.00 -6.42
CA VAL A 159 -7.14 7.96 -5.42
C VAL A 159 -5.92 7.88 -4.51
N SER A 160 -6.16 7.93 -3.20
CA SER A 160 -5.12 7.84 -2.19
C SER A 160 -4.63 6.40 -1.98
N ILE A 161 -3.43 6.30 -1.41
CA ILE A 161 -2.75 5.03 -1.12
C ILE A 161 -2.45 4.96 0.37
N ASP A 162 -2.74 3.82 0.99
CA ASP A 162 -2.26 3.50 2.34
C ASP A 162 -0.78 3.09 2.24
N TRP A 163 0.11 4.08 2.39
CA TRP A 163 1.56 3.88 2.26
C TRP A 163 2.15 2.92 3.32
N PRO A 164 1.79 3.00 4.61
CA PRO A 164 2.25 2.02 5.59
C PRO A 164 1.87 0.59 5.21
N ARG A 165 0.62 0.37 4.79
CA ARG A 165 0.15 -0.96 4.39
C ARG A 165 0.85 -1.45 3.12
N LEU A 166 1.00 -0.58 2.13
CA LEU A 166 1.71 -0.93 0.89
C LEU A 166 3.16 -1.33 1.19
N LEU A 167 3.87 -0.62 2.08
CA LEU A 167 5.22 -1.01 2.47
C LEU A 167 5.24 -2.39 3.16
N ASP A 168 4.31 -2.64 4.08
CA ASP A 168 4.17 -3.92 4.77
C ASP A 168 3.89 -5.09 3.79
N ASP A 169 3.04 -4.85 2.80
CA ASP A 169 2.71 -5.79 1.74
C ASP A 169 3.95 -6.11 0.87
N LEU A 170 4.74 -5.10 0.49
CA LEU A 170 5.94 -5.30 -0.34
C LEU A 170 7.02 -6.10 0.39
N ARG A 171 7.23 -5.86 1.70
CA ARG A 171 8.17 -6.62 2.53
C ARG A 171 7.87 -8.13 2.49
N ARG A 172 6.58 -8.49 2.37
CA ARG A 172 6.08 -9.87 2.34
C ARG A 172 5.76 -10.40 0.95
N TRP A 173 6.05 -9.64 -0.11
CA TRP A 173 5.66 -10.01 -1.47
C TRP A 173 6.24 -11.36 -1.92
N THR A 174 7.49 -11.65 -1.54
CA THR A 174 8.17 -12.91 -1.90
C THR A 174 7.90 -14.06 -0.93
N HIS A 175 6.88 -13.97 -0.07
CA HIS A 175 6.54 -15.07 0.81
C HIS A 175 6.08 -16.29 -0.01
N PRO A 176 6.57 -17.51 0.26
CA PRO A 176 6.33 -18.68 -0.59
C PRO A 176 4.84 -19.01 -0.79
N GLU A 177 4.01 -18.76 0.23
CA GLU A 177 2.56 -18.97 0.14
C GLU A 177 1.78 -17.90 -0.66
N LYS A 178 2.46 -16.89 -1.22
CA LYS A 178 1.84 -15.77 -1.96
C LYS A 178 0.66 -15.10 -1.21
N ARG A 179 0.83 -14.92 0.12
CA ARG A 179 -0.24 -14.40 1.00
C ARG A 179 -0.71 -13.00 0.62
N VAL A 180 0.24 -12.13 0.22
CA VAL A 180 -0.06 -10.75 -0.16
C VAL A 180 -0.85 -10.71 -1.46
N GLN A 181 -0.43 -11.48 -2.47
CA GLN A 181 -1.12 -11.57 -3.75
C GLN A 181 -2.54 -12.11 -3.58
N ARG A 182 -2.73 -13.12 -2.70
CA ARG A 182 -4.05 -13.64 -2.35
C ARG A 182 -4.91 -12.58 -1.68
N GLN A 183 -4.38 -11.85 -0.69
CA GLN A 183 -5.10 -10.78 0.00
C GLN A 183 -5.48 -9.66 -0.99
N TRP A 184 -4.56 -9.25 -1.85
CA TRP A 184 -4.81 -8.24 -2.87
C TRP A 184 -5.89 -8.69 -3.84
N ALA A 185 -5.89 -9.95 -4.29
CA ALA A 185 -6.95 -10.47 -5.14
C ALA A 185 -8.31 -10.42 -4.43
N GLN A 186 -8.38 -10.83 -3.16
CA GLN A 186 -9.61 -10.74 -2.36
C GLN A 186 -10.11 -9.30 -2.24
N ASP A 187 -9.22 -8.35 -1.96
CA ASP A 187 -9.58 -6.95 -1.78
C ASP A 187 -9.99 -6.27 -3.10
N PHE A 188 -9.39 -6.65 -4.23
CA PHE A 188 -9.72 -6.09 -5.54
C PHE A 188 -11.11 -6.55 -6.02
N TYR A 189 -11.42 -7.84 -5.83
CA TYR A 189 -12.69 -8.44 -6.25
C TYR A 189 -13.77 -8.41 -5.17
N ALA A 190 -13.48 -7.85 -3.99
CA ALA A 190 -14.47 -7.69 -2.94
C ALA A 190 -15.62 -6.81 -3.45
N PRO A 191 -16.89 -7.18 -3.15
CA PRO A 191 -18.01 -6.30 -3.43
C PRO A 191 -17.77 -4.93 -2.77
N PRO A 192 -18.13 -3.82 -3.44
CA PRO A 192 -18.08 -2.52 -2.80
C PRO A 192 -18.88 -2.58 -1.49
N PRO A 193 -18.38 -1.98 -0.39
CA PRO A 193 -19.09 -2.03 0.87
C PRO A 193 -20.51 -1.49 0.66
N PRO A 194 -21.55 -2.11 1.26
CA PRO A 194 -22.91 -1.66 1.10
C PRO A 194 -22.96 -0.19 1.48
N ILE A 195 -23.46 0.64 0.56
CA ILE A 195 -23.70 2.06 0.81
C ILE A 195 -24.57 2.09 2.08
N PRO A 196 -24.17 2.79 3.15
CA PRO A 196 -25.04 2.96 4.30
C PRO A 196 -26.25 3.73 3.81
N VAL A 197 -27.32 2.99 3.49
CA VAL A 197 -28.64 3.55 3.24
C VAL A 197 -28.99 4.24 4.55
N ALA A 198 -29.01 5.58 4.53
CA ALA A 198 -29.50 6.35 5.66
C ALA A 198 -30.84 5.75 6.08
N PRO A 199 -31.12 5.58 7.39
CA PRO A 199 -32.42 5.12 7.85
C PRO A 199 -33.47 6.00 7.19
N GLN A 200 -34.27 5.42 6.29
CA GLN A 200 -35.34 6.13 5.63
C GLN A 200 -36.28 6.58 6.75
N ALA A 201 -36.32 7.89 7.00
CA ALA A 201 -37.21 8.47 7.97
C ALA A 201 -38.62 7.99 7.63
N ASN A 202 -39.16 7.14 8.51
CA ASN A 202 -40.47 6.54 8.36
C ASN A 202 -41.49 7.68 8.18
N ALA A 203 -42.09 7.79 6.98
CA ALA A 203 -43.12 8.77 6.73
C ALA A 203 -44.32 8.45 7.65
N PRO A 204 -44.95 9.45 8.30
CA PRO A 204 -46.11 9.19 9.14
C PRO A 204 -47.25 8.63 8.29
N SER A 205 -47.81 7.50 8.71
CA SER A 205 -49.03 6.93 8.13
C SER A 205 -50.18 7.92 8.27
N PRO A 206 -50.97 8.17 7.21
CA PRO A 206 -52.14 9.02 7.33
C PRO A 206 -53.30 8.22 7.97
N LEU A 207 -53.87 8.77 9.04
CA LEU A 207 -55.24 8.56 9.45
C LEU A 207 -55.88 9.92 9.73
#